data_AF-A0A1B6GBT2-F1
#
_entry.id   AF-A0A1B6GBT2-F1
#
_cell.length_a   1.000
_cell.length_b   1.000
_cell.length_c   1.000
_cell.angle_alpha   90.00
_cell.angle_beta   90.00
_cell.angle_gamma   90.00
#
_symmetry.space_group_name_H-M   'P 1'
#
loop_
_entity.id
_entity.type
_entity.pdbx_description
1 polymer ?
#
loop_
_entity_poly.entity_id
_entity_poly.type
_entity_poly.pdbx_seq_one_letter_code
_entity_poly.pdbx_strand_id
1 'polypeptide(L)'
;FPGMFDYLNIRVLDDDKTDLLKYWDKTYKYISKAKKDHKRVLVHCKMGISRSASVVIAYAMKAKKWDLKKALKYVKSKRSCIKPNQHFVTQLETYQGILDAM
;
A
#
# COMPACT_ATOMS: atom_id res chain seq x y z
N PHE A 1 -19.13 9.90 -3.83
CA PHE A 1 -20.22 9.41 -4.69
C PHE A 1 -20.88 8.21 -4.02
N PRO A 2 -21.74 8.46 -3.01
CA PRO A 2 -22.47 7.38 -2.36
C PRO A 2 -23.23 6.55 -3.40
N GLY A 3 -23.15 5.22 -3.33
CA GLY A 3 -23.83 4.29 -4.25
C GLY A 3 -23.10 3.98 -5.57
N MET A 4 -22.07 4.74 -5.95
CA MET A 4 -21.31 4.48 -7.19
C MET A 4 -20.02 3.69 -6.96
N PHE A 5 -19.45 3.75 -5.76
CA PHE A 5 -18.20 3.06 -5.43
C PHE A 5 -18.31 2.35 -4.08
N ASP A 6 -17.64 1.20 -4.01
CA ASP A 6 -17.30 0.55 -2.75
C ASP A 6 -16.11 1.27 -2.12
N TYR A 7 -16.17 1.57 -0.82
CA TYR A 7 -15.11 2.32 -0.14
C TYR A 7 -14.48 1.53 1.02
N LEU A 8 -13.15 1.56 1.09
CA LEU A 8 -12.39 1.23 2.30
C LEU A 8 -11.62 2.48 2.75
N ASN A 9 -11.99 3.04 3.90
CA ASN A 9 -11.35 4.22 4.45
C ASN A 9 -10.37 3.85 5.57
N ILE A 10 -9.09 4.18 5.39
CA ILE A 10 -8.06 4.11 6.44
C ILE A 10 -7.73 5.55 6.85
N ARG A 11 -8.22 5.96 8.02
CA ARG A 11 -8.10 7.34 8.52
C ARG A 11 -6.79 7.52 9.27
N VAL A 12 -5.76 7.96 8.56
CA VAL A 12 -4.42 8.15 9.11
C VAL A 12 -3.73 9.40 8.57
N LEU A 13 -2.82 9.94 9.37
CA LEU A 13 -1.98 11.08 9.03
C LEU A 13 -0.70 10.63 8.30
N ASP A 14 0.04 11.61 7.77
CA ASP A 14 1.28 11.38 7.03
C ASP A 14 2.48 11.73 7.91
N ASP A 15 2.56 11.09 9.07
CA ASP A 15 3.52 11.43 10.12
C ASP A 15 4.21 10.17 10.68
N ASP A 16 5.12 10.42 11.61
CA ASP A 16 5.95 9.44 12.32
C ASP A 16 5.21 8.68 13.44
N LYS A 17 3.96 9.05 13.74
CA LYS A 17 3.11 8.37 14.73
C LYS A 17 2.17 7.37 14.09
N THR A 18 2.06 7.38 12.77
CA THR A 18 1.11 6.56 12.02
C THR A 18 1.66 5.16 11.77
N ASP A 19 1.02 4.16 12.37
CA ASP A 19 1.24 2.75 12.06
C ASP A 19 0.34 2.31 10.87
N LEU A 20 0.94 2.16 9.69
CA LEU A 20 0.31 1.58 8.49
C LEU A 20 0.43 0.06 8.42
N LEU A 21 1.45 -0.52 9.06
CA LEU A 21 1.75 -1.96 9.04
C LEU A 21 0.51 -2.78 9.46
N LYS A 22 -0.16 -2.37 10.54
CA LYS A 22 -1.38 -3.04 11.03
C LYS A 22 -2.56 -3.06 10.04
N TYR A 23 -2.53 -2.20 9.01
CA TYR A 23 -3.59 -2.13 8.01
C TYR A 23 -3.27 -2.87 6.71
N TRP A 24 -2.01 -3.28 6.47
CA TRP A 24 -1.63 -3.85 5.17
C TRP A 24 -2.28 -5.18 4.86
N ASP A 25 -2.58 -6.02 5.84
CA ASP A 25 -3.37 -7.23 5.58
C ASP A 25 -4.81 -6.90 5.19
N LYS A 26 -5.43 -5.92 5.86
CA LYS A 26 -6.79 -5.45 5.55
C LYS A 26 -6.87 -4.86 4.14
N THR A 27 -5.93 -3.98 3.77
CA THR A 27 -5.90 -3.38 2.42
C THR A 27 -5.57 -4.42 1.36
N TYR A 28 -4.66 -5.36 1.63
CA TYR A 28 -4.36 -6.47 0.74
C TYR A 28 -5.60 -7.31 0.43
N LYS A 29 -6.36 -7.72 1.46
CA LYS A 29 -7.60 -8.51 1.29
C LYS A 29 -8.63 -7.74 0.47
N TYR A 30 -8.80 -6.44 0.73
CA TYR A 30 -9.74 -5.60 0.00
C TYR A 30 -9.38 -5.48 -1.49
N ILE A 31 -8.13 -5.16 -1.82
CA ILE A 31 -7.67 -5.05 -3.21
C ILE A 31 -7.73 -6.40 -3.91
N SER A 32 -7.33 -7.48 -3.23
CA SER A 32 -7.33 -8.84 -3.80
C SER A 32 -8.73 -9.35 -4.09
N LYS A 33 -9.70 -9.06 -3.21
CA LYS A 33 -11.12 -9.38 -3.43
C LYS A 33 -11.64 -8.68 -4.68
N ALA A 34 -11.48 -7.35 -4.77
CA ALA A 34 -11.92 -6.59 -5.94
C ALA A 34 -11.27 -7.11 -7.24
N LYS A 35 -9.98 -7.47 -7.20
CA LYS A 35 -9.29 -8.06 -8.34
C LYS A 35 -9.86 -9.43 -8.73
N LYS A 36 -10.18 -10.30 -7.76
CA LYS A 36 -10.83 -11.61 -7.99
C LYS A 36 -12.19 -11.44 -8.64
N ASP A 37 -12.92 -10.39 -8.25
CA ASP A 37 -14.24 -10.05 -8.79
C ASP A 37 -14.16 -9.27 -10.11
N HIS A 38 -13.00 -9.24 -10.77
CA HIS A 38 -12.74 -8.49 -12.02
C HIS A 38 -13.04 -6.98 -11.94
N LYS A 39 -13.01 -6.39 -10.74
CA LYS A 39 -13.19 -4.95 -10.50
C LYS A 39 -11.85 -4.21 -10.47
N ARG A 40 -11.93 -2.87 -10.51
CA ARG A 40 -10.77 -1.96 -10.37
C ARG A 40 -10.82 -1.22 -9.04
N VAL A 41 -9.65 -0.97 -8.45
CA VAL A 41 -9.50 -0.22 -7.20
C VAL A 41 -8.61 0.99 -7.42
N LEU A 42 -9.07 2.15 -6.99
CA LEU A 42 -8.26 3.36 -6.86
C LEU A 42 -7.77 3.47 -5.42
N VAL A 43 -6.46 3.35 -5.21
CA VAL A 43 -5.81 3.64 -3.93
C VAL A 43 -5.30 5.08 -3.96
N HIS A 44 -5.81 5.94 -3.08
CA HIS A 44 -5.40 7.35 -3.04
C HIS A 44 -5.19 7.87 -1.61
N CYS A 45 -4.45 8.99 -1.50
CA CYS A 45 -4.35 9.81 -0.29
C CYS A 45 -4.37 11.28 -0.72
N LYS A 46 -4.13 12.25 0.19
CA LYS A 46 -4.20 13.68 -0.13
C LYS A 46 -3.34 14.09 -1.34
N MET A 47 -2.06 13.70 -1.36
CA MET A 47 -1.12 14.07 -2.44
C MET A 47 -0.76 12.92 -3.38
N GLY A 48 -1.11 11.68 -3.03
CA GLY A 48 -0.67 10.50 -3.80
C GLY A 48 0.85 10.29 -3.82
N ILE A 49 1.55 10.70 -2.76
CA ILE A 49 3.03 10.65 -2.66
C ILE A 49 3.51 9.62 -1.63
N SER A 50 2.93 9.65 -0.42
CA SER A 50 3.43 8.87 0.73
C SER A 50 2.47 7.74 1.12
N ARG A 51 1.45 7.97 1.96
CA ARG A 51 0.51 6.93 2.47
C ARG A 51 -0.01 5.93 1.42
N SER A 52 -0.60 6.43 0.34
CA SER A 52 -1.17 5.55 -0.70
C SER A 52 -0.09 4.79 -1.47
N ALA A 53 1.07 5.41 -1.69
CA ALA A 53 2.21 4.73 -2.28
C ALA A 53 2.69 3.59 -1.38
N SER A 54 2.82 3.81 -0.07
CA SER A 54 3.19 2.76 0.90
C SER A 54 2.24 1.57 0.84
N VAL A 55 0.93 1.80 0.78
CA VAL A 55 -0.07 0.73 0.64
C VAL A 55 0.09 -0.03 -0.68
N VAL A 56 0.32 0.66 -1.79
CA VAL A 56 0.52 0.01 -3.11
C VAL A 56 1.82 -0.79 -3.15
N ILE A 57 2.89 -0.30 -2.52
CA ILE A 57 4.17 -1.02 -2.40
C ILE A 57 3.97 -2.29 -1.57
N ALA A 58 3.36 -2.19 -0.37
CA ALA A 58 3.07 -3.34 0.47
C ALA A 58 2.18 -4.38 -0.24
N TYR A 59 1.19 -3.93 -1.01
CA TYR A 59 0.38 -4.81 -1.84
C TYR A 59 1.24 -5.53 -2.90
N ALA A 60 2.11 -4.81 -3.61
CA ALA A 60 2.98 -5.40 -4.62
C ALA A 60 3.94 -6.43 -4.01
N MET A 61 4.54 -6.14 -2.85
CA MET A 61 5.41 -7.08 -2.13
C MET A 61 4.68 -8.41 -1.87
N LYS A 62 3.53 -8.37 -1.19
CA LYS A 62 2.76 -9.58 -0.84
C LYS A 62 2.15 -10.28 -2.07
N ALA A 63 1.51 -9.54 -2.97
CA ALA A 63 0.79 -10.12 -4.10
C ALA A 63 1.71 -10.70 -5.19
N LYS A 64 2.95 -10.22 -5.29
CA LYS A 64 3.90 -10.63 -6.32
C LYS A 64 5.13 -11.35 -5.77
N LYS A 65 5.21 -11.55 -4.45
CA LYS A 65 6.39 -12.08 -3.75
C LYS A 65 7.65 -11.30 -4.15
N TRP A 66 7.54 -9.97 -4.14
CA TRP A 66 8.65 -9.08 -4.47
C TRP A 66 9.26 -8.54 -3.20
N ASP A 67 10.58 -8.41 -3.20
CA ASP A 67 11.25 -7.64 -2.17
C ASP A 67 10.86 -6.15 -2.23
N LEU A 68 11.10 -5.44 -1.13
CA LEU A 68 10.81 -4.00 -1.02
C LEU A 68 11.49 -3.20 -2.13
N LYS A 69 12.76 -3.50 -2.45
CA LYS A 69 13.53 -2.76 -3.47
C LYS A 69 12.88 -2.86 -4.85
N LYS A 70 12.46 -4.06 -5.25
CA LYS A 70 11.78 -4.34 -6.51
C LYS A 70 10.39 -3.71 -6.54
N ALA A 71 9.61 -3.86 -5.47
CA ALA A 71 8.29 -3.26 -5.36
C ALA A 71 8.35 -1.73 -5.43
N LEU A 72 9.25 -1.10 -4.67
CA LEU A 72 9.48 0.35 -4.68
C LEU A 72 9.89 0.83 -6.08
N LYS A 73 10.89 0.18 -6.71
CA LYS A 73 11.33 0.53 -8.06
C LYS A 73 10.20 0.43 -9.07
N TYR A 74 9.40 -0.63 -9.01
CA TYR A 74 8.27 -0.83 -9.90
C TYR A 74 7.22 0.28 -9.73
N VAL A 75 6.76 0.55 -8.51
CA VAL A 75 5.74 1.59 -8.28
C VAL A 75 6.29 2.98 -8.66
N LYS A 76 7.56 3.27 -8.38
CA LYS A 76 8.23 4.52 -8.79
C LYS A 76 8.28 4.69 -10.31
N SER A 77 8.52 3.61 -11.05
CA SER A 77 8.48 3.64 -12.53
C SER A 77 7.09 3.93 -13.10
N LYS A 78 6.01 3.59 -12.37
CA LYS A 78 4.64 3.89 -12.77
C LYS A 78 4.16 5.26 -12.28
N ARG A 79 4.76 5.78 -11.21
CA ARG A 79 4.48 7.10 -10.66
C ARG A 79 5.75 7.71 -10.05
N SER A 80 6.43 8.54 -10.83
CA SER A 80 7.75 9.09 -10.49
C SER A 80 7.76 9.98 -9.24
N CYS A 81 6.62 10.55 -8.85
CA CYS A 81 6.53 11.43 -7.68
C CYS A 81 6.38 10.71 -6.33
N ILE A 82 6.24 9.37 -6.29
CA ILE A 82 6.10 8.69 -4.99
C ILE A 82 7.34 8.90 -4.11
N LYS A 83 7.12 9.16 -2.83
CA LYS A 83 8.15 9.32 -1.82
C LYS A 83 7.50 9.03 -0.46
N PRO A 84 7.31 7.75 -0.09
CA PRO A 84 6.95 7.39 1.28
C PRO A 84 7.84 8.12 2.28
N ASN A 85 7.25 8.59 3.38
CA ASN A 85 8.06 9.14 4.47
C ASN A 85 8.95 8.04 5.09
N GLN A 86 10.01 8.44 5.79
CA GLN A 86 11.00 7.49 6.32
C GLN A 86 10.37 6.46 7.26
N HIS A 87 9.40 6.88 8.08
CA HIS A 87 8.69 6.00 9.01
C HIS A 87 7.94 4.87 8.28
N PHE A 88 7.27 5.16 7.17
CA PHE A 88 6.62 4.14 6.34
C PHE A 88 7.61 3.26 5.59
N VAL A 89 8.78 3.77 5.20
CA VAL A 89 9.84 2.93 4.63
C VAL A 89 10.31 1.90 5.67
N THR A 90 10.56 2.31 6.91
CA THR A 90 10.93 1.39 7.99
C THR A 90 9.85 0.35 8.29
N GLN A 91 8.57 0.74 8.25
CA GLN A 91 7.48 -0.23 8.36
C GLN A 91 7.48 -1.21 7.18
N LEU A 92 7.77 -0.77 5.96
CA LEU A 92 7.84 -1.65 4.78
C LEU A 92 8.99 -2.66 4.90
N GLU A 93 10.13 -2.23 5.45
CA GLU A 93 11.25 -3.12 5.79
C GLU A 93 10.83 -4.16 6.85
N THR A 94 10.12 -3.72 7.89
CA THR A 94 9.55 -4.63 8.90
C THR A 94 8.61 -5.66 8.25
N TYR A 95 7.77 -5.22 7.31
CA TYR A 95 6.86 -6.10 6.60
C TYR A 95 7.55 -7.06 5.64
N GLN A 96 8.66 -6.66 5.03
CA GLN A 96 9.52 -7.59 4.28
C GLN A 96 9.93 -8.77 5.17
N GLY A 97 10.45 -8.49 6.37
CA GLY A 97 10.85 -9.54 7.32
C GLY A 97 9.70 -10.45 7.73
N ILE A 98 8.49 -9.90 7.91
CA ILE A 98 7.28 -10.69 8.18
C ILE A 98 6.93 -11.60 7.00
N LEU A 99 7.00 -11.08 5.76
CA LEU A 99 6.68 -11.85 4.56
C LEU A 99 7.71 -12.94 4.27
N ASP A 100 8.98 -12.72 4.58
CA ASP A 100 10.05 -13.69 4.36
C ASP A 100 9.98 -14.85 5.37
N ALA A 101 9.33 -14.64 6.51
CA ALA A 101 9.08 -15.66 7.54
C ALA A 101 7.80 -16.48 7.30
N MET A 102 6.99 -16.16 6.28
CA MET A 102 5.75 -16.85 5.91
C MET A 102 5.93 -17.80 4.73
#